data_AF-A0A9D8P493-F1
#
_entry.id   AF-A0A9D8P493-F1
#
_cell.length_a   1.000
_cell.length_b   1.000
_cell.length_c   1.000
_cell.angle_alpha   90.00
_cell.angle_beta   90.00
_cell.angle_gamma   90.00
#
_symmetry.space_group_name_H-M   'P 1'
#
loop_
_entity.id
_entity.type
_entity.pdbx_description
1 polymer ?
#
loop_
_entity_poly.entity_id
_entity_poly.type
_entity_poly.pdbx_seq_one_letter_code
_entity_poly.pdbx_strand_id
1 'polypeptide(L)'
;MKIWTYRFRFTIDSRSYRTEVMSGLKTIESRVFLEEQELARDFTDVMTPDGTRNHQLRFSLSDGREVVVEAGYIDWIRVGIAVRIDGVIVYESHPGKTIKFPTVSLPDPEKAAELQAAQAAAWGRNKYSIYVDVGIGILFFVMVKATDDLPFSALVTAGAGLGVVVVQRFVKVDLLGGLAMFGVVMLLISAGFSWYFDNDWAVKMKSTILGVFVATLMLSDAMFNRGRYFGGRLLRFMPQPMDARRLATGMGVLGLVMASVNWIFAEFTSQDTWLYYTSFGDFILTMFLILAVFRYASIR
;
A
#
# COMPACT_ATOMS: atom_id res chain seq x y z
N MET A 1 -21.79 -3.09 1.08
CA MET A 1 -21.55 -4.55 1.09
C MET A 1 -21.14 -4.97 2.49
N LYS A 2 -21.83 -5.96 3.08
CA LYS A 2 -21.54 -6.50 4.42
C LYS A 2 -20.45 -7.55 4.29
N ILE A 3 -19.40 -7.45 5.10
CA ILE A 3 -18.25 -8.36 5.06
C ILE A 3 -18.33 -9.36 6.21
N TRP A 4 -18.62 -8.86 7.41
CA TRP A 4 -18.63 -9.68 8.62
C TRP A 4 -19.59 -9.13 9.68
N THR A 5 -20.09 -10.01 10.56
CA THR A 5 -20.93 -9.62 11.70
C THR A 5 -20.41 -10.25 12.98
N TYR A 6 -20.01 -9.42 13.94
CA TYR A 6 -19.72 -9.84 15.30
C TYR A 6 -21.03 -9.92 16.09
N ARG A 7 -21.19 -10.99 16.89
CA ARG A 7 -22.39 -11.21 17.71
C ARG A 7 -21.99 -11.38 19.16
N PHE A 8 -22.63 -10.61 20.03
CA PHE A 8 -22.45 -10.66 21.47
C PHE A 8 -23.79 -10.94 22.14
N ARG A 9 -23.76 -11.72 23.22
CA ARG A 9 -24.94 -11.98 24.06
C ARG A 9 -24.62 -11.56 25.48
N PHE A 10 -25.57 -10.90 26.12
CA PHE A 10 -25.50 -10.50 27.52
C PHE A 10 -26.88 -10.61 28.17
N THR A 11 -26.91 -10.64 29.50
CA THR A 11 -28.15 -10.82 30.26
C THR A 11 -28.32 -9.66 31.22
N ILE A 12 -29.53 -9.08 31.25
CA ILE A 12 -29.96 -8.08 32.23
C ILE A 12 -31.27 -8.60 32.82
N ASP A 13 -31.37 -8.69 34.14
CA ASP A 13 -32.58 -9.13 34.87
C ASP A 13 -33.20 -10.42 34.31
N SER A 14 -32.36 -11.43 34.04
CA SER A 14 -32.73 -12.72 33.45
C SER A 14 -33.29 -12.68 32.02
N ARG A 15 -33.24 -11.54 31.33
CA ARG A 15 -33.56 -11.40 29.90
C ARG A 15 -32.28 -11.40 29.06
N SER A 16 -32.30 -12.14 27.96
CA SER A 16 -31.15 -12.25 27.06
C SER A 16 -31.23 -11.21 25.94
N TYR A 17 -30.18 -10.42 25.81
CA TYR A 17 -29.99 -9.43 24.77
C TYR A 17 -28.92 -9.88 23.79
N ARG A 18 -29.05 -9.47 22.53
CA ARG A 18 -28.07 -9.73 21.46
C ARG A 18 -27.61 -8.40 20.86
N THR A 19 -26.32 -8.14 20.86
CA THR A 19 -25.72 -7.06 20.07
C THR A 19 -25.07 -7.63 18.83
N GLU A 20 -25.38 -7.05 17.68
CA GLU A 20 -24.71 -7.35 16.42
C GLU A 20 -23.92 -6.12 15.97
N VAL A 21 -22.64 -6.32 15.63
CA VAL A 21 -21.78 -5.28 15.04
C VAL A 21 -21.38 -5.76 13.64
N MET A 22 -21.95 -5.13 12.63
CA MET A 22 -21.76 -5.44 11.23
C MET A 22 -20.65 -4.56 10.64
N SER A 23 -19.58 -5.19 10.16
CA SER A 23 -18.50 -4.50 9.45
C SER A 23 -18.68 -4.62 7.94
N GLY A 24 -18.73 -3.48 7.27
CA GLY A 24 -18.71 -3.35 5.82
C GLY A 24 -17.41 -2.71 5.32
N LEU A 25 -17.32 -2.51 4.00
CA LEU A 25 -16.11 -1.97 3.36
C LEU A 25 -15.90 -0.46 3.63
N LYS A 26 -16.99 0.27 3.88
CA LYS A 26 -17.01 1.72 4.18
C LYS A 26 -17.88 2.08 5.38
N THR A 27 -18.58 1.11 5.94
CA THR A 27 -19.65 1.40 6.90
C THR A 27 -19.62 0.36 7.99
N ILE A 28 -19.89 0.79 9.21
CA ILE A 28 -20.06 -0.09 10.35
C ILE A 28 -21.44 0.20 10.92
N GLU A 29 -22.19 -0.86 11.21
CA GLU A 29 -23.53 -0.76 11.78
C GLU A 29 -23.56 -1.59 13.06
N SER A 30 -24.23 -1.10 14.09
CA SER A 30 -24.48 -1.87 15.30
C SER A 30 -25.95 -1.86 15.64
N ARG A 31 -26.45 -2.98 16.15
CA ARG A 31 -27.85 -3.16 16.54
C ARG A 31 -27.94 -3.95 17.83
N VAL A 32 -28.89 -3.60 18.69
CA VAL A 32 -29.23 -4.36 19.90
C VAL A 32 -30.63 -4.92 19.75
N PHE A 33 -30.79 -6.18 20.10
CA PHE A 33 -32.04 -6.91 20.06
C PHE A 33 -32.38 -7.47 21.45
N LEU A 34 -33.66 -7.46 21.77
CA LEU A 34 -34.26 -8.33 22.78
C LEU A 34 -35.09 -9.37 22.01
N GLU A 35 -34.69 -10.63 22.10
CA GLU A 35 -35.22 -11.70 21.23
C GLU A 35 -35.06 -11.33 19.74
N GLU A 36 -36.16 -11.04 19.04
CA GLU A 36 -36.18 -10.61 17.64
C GLU A 36 -36.54 -9.12 17.46
N GLN A 37 -36.84 -8.39 18.55
CA GLN A 37 -37.16 -6.98 18.49
C GLN A 37 -35.88 -6.12 18.54
N GLU A 38 -35.66 -5.30 17.52
CA GLU A 38 -34.60 -4.30 17.49
C GLU A 38 -34.94 -3.17 18.48
N LEU A 39 -34.09 -2.96 19.48
CA LEU A 39 -34.27 -1.94 20.51
C LEU A 39 -33.53 -0.64 20.18
N ALA A 40 -32.34 -0.76 19.58
CA ALA A 40 -31.49 0.36 19.25
C ALA A 40 -30.59 0.03 18.07
N ARG A 41 -30.23 1.07 17.31
CA ARG A 41 -29.30 1.01 16.18
C ARG A 41 -28.36 2.20 16.21
N ASP A 42 -27.12 1.97 15.83
CA ASP A 42 -26.14 3.01 15.57
C ASP A 42 -25.31 2.68 14.31
N PHE A 43 -24.78 3.70 13.65
CA PHE A 43 -24.11 3.58 12.37
C PHE A 43 -23.02 4.64 12.19
N THR A 44 -21.93 4.24 11.55
CA THR A 44 -20.86 5.12 11.09
C THR A 44 -20.45 4.82 9.64
N ASP A 45 -20.19 5.88 8.87
CA ASP A 45 -19.44 5.80 7.62
C ASP A 45 -17.98 6.15 7.93
N VAL A 46 -17.08 5.18 7.78
CA VAL A 46 -15.66 5.32 8.15
C VAL A 46 -14.93 6.38 7.33
N MET A 47 -15.53 6.88 6.25
CA MET A 47 -15.00 7.95 5.41
C MET A 47 -15.39 9.35 5.89
N THR A 48 -16.27 9.47 6.90
CA THR A 48 -16.75 10.76 7.42
C THR A 48 -16.05 11.13 8.75
N PRO A 49 -16.00 12.42 9.13
CA PRO A 49 -15.34 12.86 10.37
C PRO A 49 -15.81 12.15 11.63
N ASP A 50 -17.11 11.87 11.73
CA ASP A 50 -17.70 11.16 12.86
C ASP A 50 -17.65 9.63 12.70
N GLY A 51 -17.05 9.14 11.60
CA GLY A 51 -16.94 7.73 11.23
C GLY A 51 -16.09 6.86 12.14
N THR A 52 -15.46 7.48 13.15
CA THR A 52 -14.45 6.85 14.00
C THR A 52 -14.81 6.86 15.48
N ARG A 53 -16.04 7.27 15.82
CA ARG A 53 -16.57 7.22 17.18
C ARG A 53 -17.07 5.82 17.54
N ASN A 54 -17.01 5.49 18.83
CA ASN A 54 -17.72 4.33 19.38
C ASN A 54 -19.21 4.43 19.11
N HIS A 55 -19.79 3.29 18.74
CA HIS A 55 -21.22 3.17 18.60
C HIS A 55 -21.82 3.14 20.00
N GLN A 56 -22.85 3.94 20.22
CA GLN A 56 -23.57 4.03 21.48
C GLN A 56 -25.04 3.69 21.22
N LEU A 57 -25.44 2.49 21.60
CA LEU A 57 -26.81 2.02 21.46
C LEU A 57 -27.52 2.23 22.79
N ARG A 58 -28.49 3.14 22.80
CA ARG A 58 -29.25 3.54 23.99
C ARG A 58 -30.66 3.01 23.93
N PHE A 59 -31.13 2.38 25.00
CA PHE A 59 -32.52 1.95 25.16
C PHE A 59 -32.91 1.93 26.64
N SER A 60 -34.20 2.00 26.93
CA SER A 60 -34.72 1.97 28.30
C SER A 60 -35.27 0.59 28.64
N LEU A 61 -35.04 0.14 29.87
CA LEU A 61 -35.71 -1.04 30.44
C LEU A 61 -37.16 -0.70 30.81
N SER A 62 -37.97 -1.73 31.05
CA SER A 62 -39.38 -1.58 31.44
C SER A 62 -39.58 -0.83 32.76
N ASP A 63 -38.55 -0.72 33.59
CA ASP A 63 -38.54 0.00 34.85
C ASP A 63 -37.96 1.43 34.75
N GLY A 64 -37.63 1.88 33.54
CA GLY A 64 -37.15 3.23 33.26
C GLY A 64 -35.64 3.43 33.32
N ARG A 65 -34.85 2.42 33.72
CA ARG A 65 -33.37 2.52 33.72
C ARG A 65 -32.81 2.66 32.30
N GLU A 66 -31.78 3.49 32.12
CA GLU A 66 -31.12 3.65 30.82
C GLU A 66 -30.03 2.60 30.64
N VAL A 67 -30.08 1.87 29.53
CA VAL A 67 -29.02 0.96 29.11
C VAL A 67 -28.26 1.57 27.94
N VAL A 68 -26.94 1.64 28.08
CA VAL A 68 -26.02 2.07 27.03
C VAL A 68 -25.11 0.91 26.68
N VAL A 69 -25.19 0.43 25.44
CA VAL A 69 -24.23 -0.51 24.88
C VAL A 69 -23.22 0.28 24.05
N GLU A 70 -21.98 0.29 24.49
CA GLU A 70 -20.86 0.84 23.75
C GLU A 70 -20.20 -0.27 22.93
N ALA A 71 -20.01 -0.05 21.62
CA ALA A 71 -19.37 -0.99 20.72
C ALA A 71 -18.24 -0.34 19.93
N GLY A 72 -17.15 -1.09 19.70
CA GLY A 72 -15.97 -0.63 18.97
C GLY A 72 -14.87 -1.67 18.90
N TYR A 73 -13.72 -1.31 18.31
CA TYR A 73 -12.58 -2.23 18.17
C TYR A 73 -11.74 -2.31 19.45
N ILE A 74 -11.21 -3.50 19.72
CA ILE A 74 -10.16 -3.75 20.73
C ILE A 74 -8.79 -3.70 20.05
N ASP A 75 -8.73 -4.23 18.82
CA ASP A 75 -7.59 -4.16 17.93
C ASP A 75 -8.09 -4.13 16.47
N TRP A 76 -7.18 -4.31 15.51
CA TRP A 76 -7.46 -4.17 14.08
C TRP A 76 -8.49 -5.17 13.54
N ILE A 77 -8.83 -6.22 14.30
CA ILE A 77 -9.75 -7.29 13.86
C ILE A 77 -10.86 -7.48 14.89
N ARG A 78 -10.53 -7.49 16.19
CA ARG A 78 -11.49 -7.84 17.24
C ARG A 78 -12.35 -6.66 17.65
N VAL A 79 -13.65 -6.88 17.72
CA VAL A 79 -14.65 -5.95 18.26
C VAL A 79 -15.01 -6.34 19.70
N GLY A 80 -15.26 -5.35 20.54
CA GLY A 80 -15.75 -5.50 21.91
C GLY A 80 -17.03 -4.72 22.15
N ILE A 81 -17.76 -5.10 23.20
CA ILE A 81 -18.88 -4.31 23.74
C ILE A 81 -18.74 -4.13 25.25
N ALA A 82 -19.20 -2.99 25.74
CA ALA A 82 -19.40 -2.71 27.16
C ALA A 82 -20.84 -2.25 27.37
N VAL A 83 -21.53 -2.84 28.33
CA VAL A 83 -22.93 -2.54 28.65
C VAL A 83 -22.97 -1.84 30.00
N ARG A 84 -23.61 -0.68 30.03
CA ARG A 84 -23.79 0.13 31.23
C ARG A 84 -25.27 0.34 31.51
N ILE A 85 -25.66 0.23 32.78
CA ILE A 85 -26.98 0.62 33.27
C ILE A 85 -26.79 1.82 34.18
N ASP A 86 -27.42 2.95 33.84
CA ASP A 86 -27.30 4.22 34.58
C ASP A 86 -25.82 4.62 34.87
N GLY A 87 -24.94 4.33 33.90
CA GLY A 87 -23.50 4.61 33.97
C GLY A 87 -22.64 3.52 34.63
N VAL A 88 -23.22 2.52 35.29
CA VAL A 88 -22.50 1.41 35.93
C VAL A 88 -22.31 0.26 34.93
N ILE A 89 -21.08 -0.23 34.79
CA ILE A 89 -20.76 -1.37 33.93
C ILE A 89 -21.38 -2.65 34.51
N VAL A 90 -22.23 -3.31 33.72
CA VAL A 90 -22.88 -4.58 34.08
C VAL A 90 -22.36 -5.76 33.26
N TYR A 91 -21.78 -5.50 32.09
CA TYR A 91 -21.19 -6.52 31.23
C TYR A 91 -20.09 -5.94 30.36
N GLU A 92 -19.00 -6.67 30.21
CA GLU A 92 -17.95 -6.41 29.22
C GLU A 92 -17.65 -7.71 28.49
N SER A 93 -17.60 -7.66 27.16
CA SER A 93 -17.18 -8.85 26.41
C SER A 93 -15.68 -9.15 26.59
N HIS A 94 -14.88 -8.13 26.89
CA HIS A 94 -13.44 -8.22 27.11
C HIS A 94 -13.02 -7.34 28.30
N PRO A 95 -13.07 -7.86 29.54
CA PRO A 95 -12.82 -7.07 30.74
C PRO A 95 -11.46 -6.35 30.73
N GLY A 96 -11.46 -5.07 31.11
CA GLY A 96 -10.24 -4.26 31.22
C GLY A 96 -9.59 -3.87 29.89
N LYS A 97 -10.23 -4.12 28.75
CA LYS A 97 -9.77 -3.66 27.43
C LYS A 97 -10.51 -2.40 27.01
N THR A 98 -9.77 -1.38 26.60
CA THR A 98 -10.36 -0.17 26.03
C THR A 98 -10.98 -0.49 24.67
N ILE A 99 -12.26 -0.22 24.52
CA ILE A 99 -13.00 -0.30 23.27
C ILE A 99 -12.87 1.06 22.57
N LYS A 100 -12.33 1.08 21.35
CA LYS A 100 -12.17 2.30 20.57
C LYS A 100 -12.18 1.98 19.08
N PHE A 101 -13.11 2.53 18.31
CA PHE A 101 -12.92 2.57 16.86
C PHE A 101 -11.63 3.32 16.54
N PRO A 102 -10.81 2.84 15.60
CA PRO A 102 -9.58 3.51 15.23
C PRO A 102 -9.94 4.93 14.81
N THR A 103 -9.49 5.91 15.59
CA THR A 103 -9.58 7.31 15.22
C THR A 103 -8.69 7.48 14.01
N VAL A 104 -9.27 7.45 12.82
CA VAL A 104 -8.64 8.06 11.65
C VAL A 104 -8.57 9.52 12.02
N SER A 105 -7.40 9.96 12.51
CA SER A 105 -7.12 11.38 12.62
C SER A 105 -7.31 11.93 11.22
N LEU A 106 -8.42 12.63 11.00
CA LEU A 106 -8.56 13.42 9.79
C LEU A 106 -7.33 14.34 9.78
N PRO A 107 -6.55 14.35 8.68
CA PRO A 107 -5.47 15.29 8.58
C PRO A 107 -6.08 16.67 8.80
N ASP A 108 -5.47 17.43 9.71
CA ASP A 108 -5.77 18.83 9.94
C ASP A 108 -6.07 19.50 8.58
N PRO A 109 -7.24 20.14 8.39
CA PRO A 109 -7.63 20.69 7.09
C PRO A 109 -6.56 21.61 6.51
N GLU A 110 -5.79 22.29 7.36
CA GLU A 110 -4.63 23.09 6.95
C GLU A 110 -3.51 22.20 6.38
N LYS A 111 -3.12 21.13 7.09
CA LYS A 111 -2.14 20.14 6.60
C LYS A 111 -2.62 19.41 5.35
N ALA A 112 -3.91 19.10 5.25
CA ALA A 112 -4.51 18.48 4.08
C ALA A 112 -4.43 19.40 2.86
N ALA A 113 -4.73 20.69 3.04
CA ALA A 113 -4.58 21.71 2.00
C ALA A 113 -3.11 21.92 1.62
N GLU A 114 -2.19 21.95 2.58
CA GLU A 114 -0.74 22.02 2.33
C GLU A 114 -0.23 20.81 1.54
N LEU A 115 -0.63 19.59 1.93
CA LEU A 115 -0.32 18.35 1.21
C LEU A 115 -0.88 18.39 -0.21
N GLN A 116 -2.12 18.84 -0.38
CA GLN A 116 -2.76 18.93 -1.69
C GLN A 116 -2.08 19.98 -2.58
N ALA A 117 -1.70 21.13 -2.03
CA ALA A 117 -0.93 22.16 -2.73
C ALA A 117 0.48 21.67 -3.10
N ALA A 118 1.15 20.96 -2.19
CA ALA A 118 2.46 20.36 -2.44
C ALA A 118 2.39 19.28 -3.54
N GLN A 119 1.35 18.44 -3.53
CA GLN A 119 1.09 17.45 -4.57
C GLN A 119 0.77 18.10 -5.91
N ALA A 120 -0.06 19.15 -5.94
CA ALA A 120 -0.37 19.90 -7.15
C ALA A 120 0.89 20.59 -7.74
N ALA A 121 1.73 21.15 -6.89
CA ALA A 121 3.01 21.74 -7.29
C ALA A 121 3.99 20.68 -7.82
N ALA A 122 4.06 19.50 -7.18
CA ALA A 122 4.86 18.37 -7.65
C ALA A 122 4.36 17.86 -9.01
N TRP A 123 3.05 17.70 -9.17
CA TRP A 123 2.42 17.34 -10.44
C TRP A 123 2.75 18.35 -11.54
N GLY A 124 2.60 19.65 -11.26
CA GLY A 124 2.91 20.71 -12.21
C GLY A 124 4.35 20.66 -12.73
N ARG A 125 5.31 20.32 -11.87
CA ARG A 125 6.73 20.14 -12.24
C ARG A 125 7.00 18.85 -13.01
N ASN A 126 6.37 17.74 -12.62
CA ASN A 126 6.78 16.40 -13.05
C ASN A 126 5.92 15.82 -14.19
N LYS A 127 4.74 16.38 -14.48
CA LYS A 127 3.77 15.83 -15.44
C LYS A 127 4.36 15.51 -16.81
N TYR A 128 5.29 16.32 -17.31
CA TYR A 128 5.91 16.10 -18.63
C TYR A 128 6.80 14.86 -18.65
N SER A 129 7.61 14.64 -17.61
CA SER A 129 8.37 13.40 -17.45
C SER A 129 7.45 12.19 -17.32
N ILE A 130 6.32 12.31 -16.60
CA ILE A 130 5.35 11.21 -16.48
C ILE A 130 4.78 10.86 -17.86
N TYR A 131 4.41 11.85 -18.67
CA TYR A 131 3.90 11.60 -20.03
C TYR A 131 4.95 10.94 -20.93
N VAL A 132 6.22 11.31 -20.80
CA VAL A 132 7.32 10.68 -21.53
C VAL A 132 7.48 9.22 -21.10
N ASP A 133 7.52 8.94 -19.80
CA ASP A 133 7.64 7.57 -19.26
C ASP A 133 6.48 6.69 -19.75
N VAL A 134 5.24 7.19 -19.67
CA VAL A 134 4.05 6.49 -20.17
C VAL A 134 4.10 6.31 -21.68
N GLY A 135 4.52 7.33 -22.44
CA GLY A 135 4.63 7.28 -23.90
C GLY A 135 5.65 6.25 -24.36
N ILE A 136 6.82 6.17 -23.71
CA ILE A 136 7.85 5.16 -23.97
C ILE A 136 7.31 3.75 -23.64
N GLY A 137 6.59 3.59 -22.53
CA GLY A 137 5.94 2.31 -22.18
C GLY A 137 4.89 1.87 -23.21
N ILE A 138 4.04 2.80 -23.67
CA ILE A 138 3.06 2.53 -24.73
C ILE A 138 3.77 2.16 -26.04
N LEU A 139 4.82 2.88 -26.41
CA LEU A 139 5.61 2.57 -27.60
C LEU A 139 6.15 1.14 -27.53
N PHE A 140 6.74 0.74 -26.40
CA PHE A 140 7.21 -0.64 -26.20
C PHE A 140 6.08 -1.65 -26.43
N PHE A 141 4.93 -1.45 -25.80
CA PHE A 141 3.79 -2.35 -25.92
C PHE A 141 3.28 -2.46 -27.36
N VAL A 142 3.17 -1.33 -28.07
CA VAL A 142 2.77 -1.29 -29.48
C VAL A 142 3.79 -2.03 -30.35
N MET A 143 5.08 -1.82 -30.13
CA MET A 143 6.15 -2.48 -30.89
C MET A 143 6.11 -3.99 -30.68
N VAL A 144 5.99 -4.46 -29.43
CA VAL A 144 5.88 -5.90 -29.13
C VAL A 144 4.66 -6.48 -29.83
N LYS A 145 3.52 -5.79 -29.76
CA LYS A 145 2.27 -6.29 -30.35
C LYS A 145 2.27 -6.29 -31.88
N ALA A 146 2.98 -5.35 -32.51
CA ALA A 146 3.04 -5.23 -33.96
C ALA A 146 4.10 -6.15 -34.59
N THR A 147 5.17 -6.47 -33.87
CA THR A 147 6.33 -7.18 -34.40
C THR A 147 6.49 -8.60 -33.87
N ASP A 148 5.87 -8.94 -32.74
CA ASP A 148 6.13 -10.16 -31.95
C ASP A 148 7.63 -10.39 -31.63
N ASP A 149 8.46 -9.33 -31.72
CA ASP A 149 9.90 -9.37 -31.47
C ASP A 149 10.25 -8.50 -30.25
N LEU A 150 10.49 -9.17 -29.13
CA LEU A 150 10.80 -8.53 -27.85
C LEU A 150 12.16 -7.80 -27.87
N PRO A 151 13.28 -8.39 -28.35
CA PRO A 151 14.54 -7.69 -28.54
C PRO A 151 14.43 -6.43 -29.41
N PHE A 152 13.79 -6.52 -30.58
CA PHE A 152 13.65 -5.38 -31.49
C PHE A 152 12.83 -4.25 -30.84
N SER A 153 11.73 -4.62 -30.18
CA SER A 153 10.89 -3.65 -29.45
C SER A 153 11.66 -2.96 -28.33
N ALA A 154 12.46 -3.71 -27.56
CA ALA A 154 13.32 -3.14 -26.52
C ALA A 154 14.35 -2.15 -27.10
N LEU A 155 14.97 -2.47 -28.26
CA LEU A 155 15.92 -1.60 -28.94
C LEU A 155 15.26 -0.31 -29.46
N VAL A 156 14.08 -0.40 -30.06
CA VAL A 156 13.34 0.78 -30.56
C VAL A 156 12.94 1.69 -29.40
N THR A 157 12.38 1.13 -28.33
CA THR A 157 12.03 1.88 -27.12
C THR A 157 13.25 2.50 -26.46
N ALA A 158 14.38 1.79 -26.44
CA ALA A 158 15.62 2.33 -25.91
C ALA A 158 16.19 3.46 -26.77
N GLY A 159 16.13 3.32 -28.10
CA GLY A 159 16.48 4.38 -29.04
C GLY A 159 15.61 5.62 -28.87
N ALA A 160 14.29 5.44 -28.67
CA ALA A 160 13.38 6.55 -28.37
C ALA A 160 13.75 7.24 -27.04
N GLY A 161 14.07 6.47 -25.99
CA GLY A 161 14.55 6.99 -24.72
C GLY A 161 15.84 7.81 -24.83
N LEU A 162 16.82 7.31 -25.59
CA LEU A 162 18.03 8.07 -25.92
C LEU A 162 17.72 9.34 -26.73
N GLY A 163 16.73 9.27 -27.64
CA GLY A 163 16.19 10.43 -28.34
C GLY A 163 15.69 11.51 -27.37
N VAL A 164 14.97 11.13 -26.31
CA VAL A 164 14.53 12.07 -25.27
C VAL A 164 15.73 12.75 -24.60
N VAL A 165 16.84 12.05 -24.38
CA VAL A 165 18.07 12.67 -23.82
C VAL A 165 18.60 13.79 -24.71
N VAL A 166 18.53 13.59 -26.03
CA VAL A 166 18.91 14.63 -27.00
C VAL A 166 17.90 15.77 -26.98
N VAL A 167 16.59 15.48 -27.04
CA VAL A 167 15.52 16.49 -27.01
C VAL A 167 15.55 17.32 -25.73
N GLN A 168 15.87 16.72 -24.59
CA GLN A 168 16.00 17.41 -23.30
C GLN A 168 16.95 18.61 -23.37
N ARG A 169 17.99 18.56 -24.20
CA ARG A 169 18.94 19.68 -24.36
C ARG A 169 18.31 20.92 -24.99
N PHE A 170 17.20 20.76 -25.70
CA PHE A 170 16.51 21.83 -26.42
C PHE A 170 15.22 22.28 -25.72
N VAL A 171 14.81 21.59 -24.66
CA VAL A 171 13.53 21.81 -23.98
C VAL A 171 13.77 22.23 -22.53
N LYS A 172 13.09 23.29 -22.10
CA LYS A 172 13.24 23.84 -20.74
C LYS A 172 12.50 23.03 -19.66
N VAL A 173 11.56 22.17 -20.05
CA VAL A 173 10.86 21.27 -19.13
C VAL A 173 11.66 19.99 -18.91
N ASP A 174 11.60 19.44 -17.70
CA ASP A 174 12.25 18.17 -17.33
C ASP A 174 11.45 16.98 -17.90
N LEU A 175 11.93 16.43 -19.01
CA LEU A 175 11.40 15.25 -19.70
C LEU A 175 12.02 13.96 -19.15
N LEU A 176 13.23 14.04 -18.60
CA LEU A 176 14.01 12.89 -18.12
C LEU A 176 13.80 12.60 -16.62
N GLY A 177 12.74 13.18 -16.05
CA GLY A 177 12.46 13.36 -14.63
C GLY A 177 12.48 12.15 -13.70
N GLY A 178 12.93 10.99 -14.16
CA GLY A 178 13.85 10.20 -13.35
C GLY A 178 13.92 8.73 -13.68
N LEU A 179 12.84 8.18 -14.23
CA LEU A 179 12.63 6.73 -14.35
C LEU A 179 12.65 6.22 -15.81
N ALA A 180 12.25 7.00 -16.82
CA ALA A 180 12.32 6.57 -18.23
C ALA A 180 13.69 6.05 -18.63
N MET A 181 14.75 6.83 -18.37
CA MET A 181 16.11 6.42 -18.73
C MET A 181 16.60 5.21 -17.96
N PHE A 182 16.17 5.09 -16.70
CA PHE A 182 16.45 3.91 -15.90
C PHE A 182 15.77 2.67 -16.48
N GLY A 183 14.48 2.76 -16.82
CA GLY A 183 13.73 1.69 -17.48
C GLY A 183 14.33 1.30 -18.84
N VAL A 184 14.74 2.28 -19.65
CA VAL A 184 15.42 2.06 -20.94
C VAL A 184 16.75 1.34 -20.77
N VAL A 185 17.59 1.77 -19.83
CA VAL A 185 18.86 1.08 -19.53
C VAL A 185 18.60 -0.34 -19.05
N MET A 186 17.59 -0.53 -18.18
CA MET A 186 17.21 -1.86 -17.70
C MET A 186 16.68 -2.75 -18.82
N LEU A 187 15.91 -2.21 -19.76
CA LEU A 187 15.45 -2.93 -20.95
C LEU A 187 16.62 -3.35 -21.84
N LEU A 188 17.61 -2.48 -22.05
CA LEU A 188 18.80 -2.81 -22.82
C LEU A 188 19.64 -3.90 -22.14
N ILE A 189 19.85 -3.80 -20.82
CA ILE A 189 20.56 -4.84 -20.06
C ILE A 189 19.78 -6.15 -20.13
N SER A 190 18.46 -6.10 -19.95
CA SER A 190 17.56 -7.26 -20.04
C SER A 190 17.58 -7.91 -21.43
N ALA A 191 17.56 -7.12 -22.49
CA ALA A 191 17.62 -7.58 -23.88
C ALA A 191 18.99 -8.17 -24.22
N GLY A 192 20.08 -7.49 -23.82
CA GLY A 192 21.44 -8.01 -24.01
C GLY A 192 21.67 -9.32 -23.26
N PHE A 193 21.12 -9.44 -22.04
CA PHE A 193 21.16 -10.68 -21.28
C PHE A 193 20.40 -11.82 -21.99
N SER A 194 19.20 -11.53 -22.52
CA SER A 194 18.42 -12.50 -23.29
C SER A 194 19.03 -12.89 -24.63
N TRP A 195 19.83 -12.01 -25.24
CA TRP A 195 20.55 -12.32 -26.47
C TRP A 195 21.79 -13.18 -26.22
N TYR A 196 22.47 -12.97 -25.09
CA TYR A 196 23.74 -13.62 -24.78
C TYR A 196 23.56 -14.96 -24.02
N PHE A 197 22.51 -15.10 -23.22
CA PHE A 197 22.29 -16.28 -22.40
C PHE A 197 20.96 -16.97 -22.72
N ASP A 198 21.05 -18.18 -23.28
CA ASP A 198 19.91 -18.97 -23.76
C ASP A 198 19.68 -20.26 -22.94
N ASN A 199 20.11 -20.27 -21.67
CA ASN A 199 19.97 -21.44 -20.79
C ASN A 199 19.02 -21.16 -19.60
N ASP A 200 18.38 -22.21 -19.09
CA ASP A 200 17.35 -22.12 -18.04
C ASP A 200 17.87 -21.45 -16.77
N TRP A 201 19.14 -21.65 -16.43
CA TRP A 201 19.77 -21.02 -15.27
C TRP A 201 19.84 -19.49 -15.43
N ALA A 202 20.23 -19.02 -16.60
CA ALA A 202 20.29 -17.60 -16.89
C ALA A 202 18.89 -16.96 -16.86
N VAL A 203 17.86 -17.65 -17.35
CA VAL A 203 16.47 -17.19 -17.25
C VAL A 203 16.07 -16.97 -15.78
N LYS A 204 16.40 -17.92 -14.90
CA LYS A 204 16.14 -17.78 -13.46
C LYS A 204 16.94 -16.66 -12.79
N MET A 205 18.20 -16.46 -13.21
CA MET A 205 19.12 -15.50 -12.61
C MET A 205 18.96 -14.07 -13.13
N LYS A 206 18.28 -13.87 -14.25
CA LYS A 206 18.07 -12.56 -14.87
C LYS A 206 17.52 -11.53 -13.87
N SER A 207 16.49 -11.89 -13.12
CA SER A 207 15.89 -11.01 -12.10
C SER A 207 16.81 -10.77 -10.91
N THR A 208 17.59 -11.77 -10.48
CA THR A 208 18.61 -11.62 -9.42
C THR A 208 19.67 -10.61 -9.82
N ILE A 209 20.27 -10.76 -11.01
CA ILE A 209 21.36 -9.91 -11.49
C ILE A 209 20.89 -8.48 -11.65
N LEU A 210 19.74 -8.29 -12.30
CA LEU A 210 19.11 -6.98 -12.43
C LEU A 210 18.77 -6.37 -11.06
N GLY A 211 18.23 -7.18 -10.14
CA GLY A 211 17.91 -6.75 -8.77
C GLY A 211 19.13 -6.28 -7.99
N VAL A 212 20.24 -7.04 -8.03
CA VAL A 212 21.52 -6.66 -7.40
C VAL A 212 22.09 -5.40 -8.02
N PHE A 213 22.05 -5.27 -9.35
CA PHE A 213 22.53 -4.08 -10.05
C PHE A 213 21.76 -2.83 -9.60
N VAL A 214 20.43 -2.88 -9.63
CA VAL A 214 19.58 -1.77 -9.18
C VAL A 214 19.80 -1.45 -7.71
N ALA A 215 19.88 -2.48 -6.86
CA ALA A 215 20.13 -2.30 -5.45
C ALA A 215 21.48 -1.61 -5.20
N THR A 216 22.51 -1.98 -5.95
CA THR A 216 23.84 -1.36 -5.88
C THR A 216 23.77 0.11 -6.26
N LEU A 217 23.06 0.48 -7.32
CA LEU A 217 22.86 1.88 -7.71
C LEU A 217 22.12 2.68 -6.63
N MET A 218 21.05 2.12 -6.06
CA MET A 218 20.25 2.74 -5.01
C MET A 218 21.06 2.94 -3.72
N LEU A 219 21.79 1.92 -3.29
CA LEU A 219 22.65 1.99 -2.10
C LEU A 219 23.83 2.94 -2.31
N SER A 220 24.41 2.96 -3.50
CA SER A 220 25.47 3.92 -3.86
C SER A 220 24.95 5.35 -3.82
N ASP A 221 23.76 5.62 -4.36
CA ASP A 221 23.13 6.94 -4.27
C ASP A 221 22.85 7.33 -2.81
N ALA A 222 22.33 6.39 -2.00
CA ALA A 222 22.09 6.64 -0.58
C ALA A 222 23.37 6.93 0.22
N MET A 223 24.47 6.25 -0.11
CA MET A 223 25.74 6.35 0.59
C MET A 223 26.54 7.59 0.17
N PHE A 224 26.76 7.77 -1.13
CA PHE A 224 27.65 8.81 -1.66
C PHE A 224 26.92 10.13 -1.97
N ASN A 225 25.65 10.05 -2.37
CA ASN A 225 24.87 11.22 -2.80
C ASN A 225 23.65 11.51 -1.90
N ARG A 226 23.59 10.86 -0.72
CA ARG A 226 22.50 11.00 0.26
C ARG A 226 21.10 10.79 -0.34
N GLY A 227 20.98 9.94 -1.35
CA GLY A 227 19.72 9.63 -2.02
C GLY A 227 19.19 10.73 -2.93
N ARG A 228 19.98 11.76 -3.25
CA ARG A 228 19.49 12.94 -4.00
C ARG A 228 19.13 12.63 -5.44
N TYR A 229 19.70 11.60 -6.05
CA TYR A 229 19.43 11.27 -7.44
C TYR A 229 18.26 10.29 -7.56
N PHE A 230 18.45 9.02 -7.23
CA PHE A 230 17.40 8.00 -7.36
C PHE A 230 16.33 8.15 -6.30
N GLY A 231 16.71 8.33 -5.03
CA GLY A 231 15.76 8.58 -3.94
C GLY A 231 14.91 9.84 -4.20
N GLY A 232 15.56 10.94 -4.58
CA GLY A 232 14.90 12.21 -4.92
C GLY A 232 13.97 12.11 -6.13
N ARG A 233 14.27 11.25 -7.10
CA ARG A 233 13.39 10.96 -8.23
C ARG A 233 12.19 10.11 -7.82
N LEU A 234 12.40 9.09 -6.99
CA LEU A 234 11.29 8.29 -6.45
C LEU A 234 10.32 9.12 -5.62
N LEU A 235 10.82 10.10 -4.84
CA LEU A 235 9.99 11.03 -4.08
C LEU A 235 8.98 11.80 -4.94
N ARG A 236 9.24 11.99 -6.24
CA ARG A 236 8.32 12.68 -7.16
C ARG A 236 6.98 11.95 -7.33
N PHE A 237 6.94 10.65 -7.02
CA PHE A 237 5.78 9.78 -7.14
C PHE A 237 5.16 9.43 -5.77
N MET A 238 5.81 9.81 -4.67
CA MET A 238 5.33 9.47 -3.34
C MET A 238 4.24 10.44 -2.89
N PRO A 239 3.10 9.93 -2.37
CA PRO A 239 2.00 10.78 -1.91
C PRO A 239 2.31 11.51 -0.60
N GLN A 240 3.31 11.03 0.15
CA GLN A 240 3.70 11.55 1.47
C GLN A 240 5.15 12.03 1.47
N PRO A 241 5.50 13.03 2.31
CA PRO A 241 6.88 13.48 2.46
C PRO A 241 7.74 12.40 3.11
N MET A 242 8.88 12.11 2.48
CA MET A 242 9.81 11.06 2.92
C MET A 242 11.24 11.51 2.74
N ASP A 243 12.15 10.93 3.52
CA ASP A 243 13.59 11.20 3.43
C ASP A 243 14.17 10.45 2.23
N ALA A 244 14.72 11.20 1.27
CA ALA A 244 15.29 10.66 0.03
C ALA A 244 16.40 9.62 0.28
N ARG A 245 17.25 9.84 1.29
CA ARG A 245 18.34 8.93 1.66
C ARG A 245 17.78 7.62 2.19
N ARG A 246 16.82 7.72 3.11
CA ARG A 246 16.17 6.54 3.71
C ARG A 246 15.38 5.76 2.67
N LEU A 247 14.71 6.45 1.75
CA LEU A 247 13.99 5.83 0.65
C LEU A 247 14.96 5.07 -0.27
N ALA A 248 16.06 5.71 -0.71
CA ALA A 248 17.07 5.04 -1.53
C ALA A 248 17.71 3.84 -0.82
N THR A 249 18.04 3.96 0.47
CA THR A 249 18.54 2.82 1.27
C THR A 249 17.52 1.70 1.36
N GLY A 250 16.26 2.02 1.68
CA GLY A 250 15.21 1.04 1.84
C GLY A 250 14.91 0.29 0.54
N MET A 251 14.82 1.01 -0.58
CA MET A 251 14.64 0.41 -1.91
C MET A 251 15.84 -0.44 -2.32
N GLY A 252 17.06 -0.01 -1.99
CA GLY A 252 18.27 -0.80 -2.22
C GLY A 252 18.30 -2.10 -1.42
N VAL A 253 18.00 -2.04 -0.12
CA VAL A 253 17.91 -3.22 0.74
C VAL A 253 16.80 -4.16 0.26
N LEU A 254 15.63 -3.62 -0.10
CA LEU A 254 14.54 -4.39 -0.70
C LEU A 254 15.02 -5.14 -1.93
N GLY A 255 15.69 -4.46 -2.86
CA GLY A 255 16.25 -5.09 -4.07
C GLY A 255 17.23 -6.22 -3.76
N LEU A 256 18.12 -6.04 -2.77
CA LEU A 256 19.04 -7.11 -2.33
C LEU A 256 18.30 -8.31 -1.73
N VAL A 257 17.30 -8.06 -0.88
CA VAL A 257 16.50 -9.13 -0.26
C VAL A 257 15.76 -9.90 -1.35
N MET A 258 15.08 -9.21 -2.27
CA MET A 258 14.35 -9.85 -3.36
C MET A 258 15.28 -10.67 -4.27
N ALA A 259 16.45 -10.12 -4.61
CA ALA A 259 17.45 -10.85 -5.41
C ALA A 259 17.99 -12.08 -4.66
N SER A 260 18.24 -11.96 -3.35
CA SER A 260 18.73 -13.07 -2.52
C SER A 260 17.70 -14.18 -2.41
N VAL A 261 16.43 -13.84 -2.19
CA VAL A 261 15.34 -14.82 -2.12
C VAL A 261 15.14 -15.48 -3.49
N ASN A 262 15.13 -14.72 -4.59
CA ASN A 262 15.05 -15.30 -5.93
C ASN A 262 16.22 -16.26 -6.20
N TRP A 263 17.44 -15.88 -5.83
CA TRP A 263 18.61 -16.76 -5.96
C TRP A 263 18.45 -18.06 -5.16
N ILE A 264 17.99 -17.98 -3.90
CA ILE A 264 17.74 -19.17 -3.06
C ILE A 264 16.72 -20.10 -3.73
N PHE A 265 15.59 -19.56 -4.19
CA PHE A 265 14.57 -20.38 -4.85
C PHE A 265 15.09 -20.99 -6.16
N ALA A 266 15.82 -20.21 -6.95
CA ALA A 266 16.32 -20.67 -8.24
C ALA A 266 17.39 -21.78 -8.10
N GLU A 267 18.24 -21.71 -7.08
CA GLU A 267 19.36 -22.64 -6.87
C GLU A 267 18.94 -23.89 -6.08
N PHE A 268 18.09 -23.74 -5.07
CA PHE A 268 17.79 -24.80 -4.11
C PHE A 268 16.40 -25.44 -4.27
N THR A 269 15.58 -24.98 -5.24
CA THR A 269 14.24 -25.54 -5.46
C THR A 269 14.02 -25.99 -6.90
N SER A 270 12.97 -26.78 -7.12
CA SER A 270 12.57 -27.21 -8.47
C SER A 270 12.06 -26.02 -9.30
N GLN A 271 12.07 -26.17 -10.63
CA GLN A 271 11.57 -25.14 -11.55
C GLN A 271 10.10 -24.77 -11.28
N ASP A 272 9.25 -25.76 -10.98
CA ASP A 272 7.83 -25.52 -10.66
C ASP A 272 7.67 -24.70 -9.37
N THR A 273 8.52 -24.97 -8.38
CA THR A 273 8.51 -24.23 -7.10
C THR A 273 8.96 -22.79 -7.30
N TRP A 274 10.02 -22.58 -8.10
CA TRP A 274 10.50 -21.25 -8.46
C TRP A 274 9.47 -20.46 -9.28
N LEU A 275 8.77 -21.10 -10.22
CA LEU A 275 7.67 -20.49 -11.00
C LEU A 275 6.51 -20.07 -10.09
N TYR A 276 6.14 -20.91 -9.12
CA TYR A 276 5.11 -20.57 -8.14
C TYR A 276 5.53 -19.36 -7.28
N TYR A 277 6.77 -19.35 -6.79
CA TYR A 277 7.31 -18.23 -6.03
C TYR A 277 7.30 -16.93 -6.84
N THR A 278 7.82 -16.94 -8.07
CA THR A 278 7.91 -15.74 -8.91
C THR A 278 6.55 -15.24 -9.41
N SER A 279 5.54 -16.10 -9.42
CA SER A 279 4.17 -15.71 -9.80
C SER A 279 3.35 -15.13 -8.65
N PHE A 280 3.56 -15.61 -7.42
CA PHE A 280 2.69 -15.28 -6.27
C PHE A 280 3.45 -14.85 -5.01
N GLY A 281 4.52 -15.57 -4.68
CA GLY A 281 5.28 -15.32 -3.44
C GLY A 281 6.05 -14.01 -3.47
N ASP A 282 6.64 -13.67 -4.61
CA ASP A 282 7.44 -12.46 -4.80
C ASP A 282 6.60 -11.18 -4.54
N PHE A 283 5.34 -11.19 -4.96
CA PHE A 283 4.43 -10.06 -4.88
C PHE A 283 4.07 -9.79 -3.42
N ILE A 284 3.70 -10.84 -2.69
CA ILE A 284 3.36 -10.75 -1.26
C ILE A 284 4.56 -10.22 -0.48
N LEU A 285 5.75 -10.81 -0.70
CA LEU A 285 6.98 -10.39 -0.04
C LEU A 285 7.32 -8.93 -0.36
N THR A 286 7.26 -8.56 -1.64
CA THR A 286 7.53 -7.19 -2.11
C THR A 286 6.57 -6.20 -1.45
N MET A 287 5.28 -6.52 -1.37
CA MET A 287 4.29 -5.64 -0.74
C MET A 287 4.63 -5.38 0.73
N PHE A 288 4.95 -6.42 1.51
CA PHE A 288 5.36 -6.26 2.91
C PHE A 288 6.64 -5.42 3.05
N LEU A 289 7.64 -5.69 2.21
CA LEU A 289 8.90 -4.96 2.25
C LEU A 289 8.73 -3.49 1.84
N ILE A 290 7.91 -3.19 0.82
CA ILE A 290 7.61 -1.81 0.42
C ILE A 290 6.94 -1.05 1.57
N LEU A 291 5.97 -1.65 2.26
CA LEU A 291 5.33 -1.02 3.41
C LEU A 291 6.33 -0.76 4.55
N ALA A 292 7.26 -1.69 4.79
CA ALA A 292 8.35 -1.51 5.75
C ALA A 292 9.30 -0.37 5.35
N VAL A 293 9.68 -0.30 4.05
CA VAL A 293 10.49 0.78 3.50
C VAL A 293 9.78 2.12 3.65
N PHE A 294 8.49 2.18 3.34
CA PHE A 294 7.73 3.42 3.45
C PHE A 294 7.66 3.92 4.89
N ARG A 295 7.42 3.02 5.83
CA ARG A 295 7.46 3.34 7.25
C ARG A 295 8.84 3.82 7.69
N TYR A 296 9.91 3.19 7.23
CA TYR A 296 11.29 3.59 7.53
C TYR A 296 11.67 4.97 6.96
N ALA A 297 11.24 5.25 5.73
CA ALA A 297 11.57 6.48 5.02
C ALA A 297 10.65 7.66 5.36
N SER A 298 9.49 7.41 6.00
CA SER A 298 8.58 8.46 6.44
C SER A 298 9.27 9.44 7.39
N ILE A 299 9.04 10.73 7.15
CA ILE A 299 9.44 11.81 8.07
C ILE A 299 8.25 12.02 9.01
N ARG A 300 8.45 11.75 10.31
CA ARG A 300 7.46 12.01 11.35
C ARG A 300 7.49 13.48 11.77
#